data_AF-A0A3P7N745-F1
#
_entry.id   AF-A0A3P7N745-F1
#
_cell.length_a   1.000
_cell.length_b   1.000
_cell.length_c   1.000
_cell.angle_alpha   90.00
_cell.angle_beta   90.00
_cell.angle_gamma   90.00
#
_symmetry.space_group_name_H-M   'P 1'
#
loop_
_entity.id
_entity.type
_entity.pdbx_description
1 polymer ?
#
loop_
_entity_poly.entity_id
_entity_poly.type
_entity_poly.pdbx_seq_one_letter_code
_entity_poly.pdbx_strand_id
1 'polypeptide(L)'
;MDPFEYVMFGKVYRIEGEESNSETNTLAAYASFGGLLMRLKGDANNLHGFELDSNIYLLMKKVEVAMKPEKLCDVSEAEKARQMLQHLEESVDFFLSFCFETVFILFTYFQKTKLKNYQHLVHAMEVGDLSEDLLEHCPKLAQVMKENEKLQYRAQILKKSINEQERMNNESASSNSRAPVEKKPKSENSAKKNDQKSTGNGKAEISKETKKFSYVRVHDFGSSVLCMLREHFSETVSKLYPEINSVPILVVETQQAKFGDYQFNSSAIIAQKLKQIGRKISPREIAQAIVENLPQCDYIEKMEVAGAFYVNVFLKKNYIASCIANIALKGIQIPKIEKRRVIVDFSSPNIAKEMHVGHLRSTIIGDSICRLLEYVGFDVLRLNHIGDWGTQFGMLIAHLQDCFPNFLNEAPPISDLQAFYKESKKRFDSDEAFKARAYDCVVKLQNYDPDFVKAWQLICDVSRKDFSRIYDRLEIEIIERGESFYQKLMIELVQELDEQGKPLLFLFLMLQRILQSTLLT
;
A
#
# COMPACT_ATOMS: atom_id res chain seq x y z
N MET A 1 -0.67 25.41 -21.07
CA MET A 1 -0.99 25.00 -19.69
C MET A 1 0.31 25.01 -18.92
N ASP A 2 0.35 25.66 -17.76
CA ASP A 2 1.54 25.65 -16.90
C ASP A 2 1.95 24.20 -16.57
N PRO A 3 3.26 23.86 -16.63
CA PRO A 3 3.73 22.56 -16.18
C PRO A 3 3.68 22.54 -14.65
N PHE A 4 2.66 21.86 -14.10
CA PHE A 4 2.64 21.50 -12.69
C PHE A 4 3.48 20.23 -12.51
N GLU A 5 4.42 20.26 -11.57
CA GLU A 5 5.28 19.10 -11.31
C GLU A 5 4.54 18.02 -10.51
N TYR A 6 3.55 18.43 -9.70
CA TYR A 6 2.77 17.52 -8.87
C TYR A 6 1.28 17.89 -8.90
N VAL A 7 0.43 16.88 -9.03
CA VAL A 7 -1.04 16.98 -8.96
C VAL A 7 -1.52 15.98 -7.93
N MET A 8 -2.12 16.48 -6.85
CA MET A 8 -2.75 15.64 -5.82
C MET A 8 -4.26 15.72 -5.94
N PHE A 9 -4.91 14.56 -5.83
CA PHE A 9 -6.36 14.44 -5.82
C PHE A 9 -6.87 14.39 -4.37
N GLY A 10 -7.87 15.19 -4.07
CA GLY A 10 -8.46 15.26 -2.74
C GLY A 10 -9.96 15.40 -2.75
N LYS A 11 -10.55 15.25 -1.58
CA LYS A 11 -11.99 15.30 -1.35
C LYS A 11 -12.31 16.20 -0.18
N VAL A 12 -13.27 17.10 -0.35
CA VAL A 12 -13.78 17.96 0.73
C VAL A 12 -14.64 17.12 1.66
N TYR A 13 -14.41 17.18 2.96
CA TYR A 13 -15.16 16.38 3.95
C TYR A 13 -15.81 17.22 5.06
N ARG A 14 -15.46 18.50 5.18
CA ARG A 14 -16.12 19.45 6.09
C ARG A 14 -16.02 20.86 5.54
N ILE A 15 -17.07 21.66 5.73
CA ILE A 15 -17.08 23.09 5.42
C ILE A 15 -17.55 23.81 6.68
N GLU A 16 -16.86 24.88 7.07
CA GLU A 16 -17.27 25.80 8.13
C GLU A 16 -17.80 27.07 7.46
N GLY A 17 -19.09 27.39 7.67
CA GLY A 17 -19.63 28.67 7.17
C GLY A 17 -21.14 28.86 6.97
N GLU A 18 -22.04 28.21 7.72
CA GLU A 18 -23.48 28.61 7.68
C GLU A 18 -24.14 28.81 9.05
N GLU A 19 -23.40 28.72 10.16
CA GLU A 19 -23.96 29.00 11.48
C GLU A 19 -23.28 30.21 12.14
N SER A 20 -24.07 31.28 12.27
CA SER A 20 -23.97 32.42 13.21
C SER A 20 -23.07 33.64 12.89
N ASN A 21 -23.76 34.78 12.79
CA ASN A 21 -23.36 36.19 12.91
C ASN A 21 -21.92 36.51 13.40
N SER A 22 -21.06 36.99 12.49
CA SER A 22 -20.16 38.15 12.72
C SER A 22 -19.17 38.35 11.56
N GLU A 23 -19.28 39.49 10.85
CA GLU A 23 -18.27 40.35 10.18
C GLU A 23 -16.99 39.79 9.50
N THR A 24 -16.79 38.49 9.33
CA THR A 24 -15.64 37.95 8.59
C THR A 24 -16.10 37.07 7.43
N ASN A 25 -15.95 37.59 6.21
CA ASN A 25 -16.36 36.96 4.95
C ASN A 25 -15.42 35.80 4.52
N THR A 26 -14.86 35.07 5.50
CA THR A 26 -13.88 34.01 5.28
C THR A 26 -14.51 32.64 5.52
N LEU A 27 -14.53 31.80 4.49
CA LEU A 27 -14.95 30.41 4.58
C LEU A 27 -13.74 29.52 4.86
N ALA A 28 -13.96 28.37 5.50
CA ALA A 28 -12.95 27.34 5.63
C ALA A 28 -13.50 25.99 5.12
N ALA A 29 -12.80 25.40 4.16
CA ALA A 29 -13.05 24.05 3.68
C ALA A 29 -11.94 23.11 4.16
N TYR A 30 -12.33 21.94 4.64
CA TYR A 30 -11.43 20.88 5.04
C TYR A 30 -11.44 19.81 3.96
N ALA A 31 -10.27 19.53 3.43
CA ALA A 31 -10.11 18.54 2.38
C ALA A 31 -9.01 17.53 2.70
N SER A 32 -9.23 16.29 2.26
CA SER A 32 -8.30 15.17 2.39
C SER A 32 -7.69 14.84 1.04
N PHE A 33 -6.36 14.89 0.93
CA PHE A 33 -5.61 14.45 -0.23
C PHE A 33 -4.94 13.11 0.05
N GLY A 34 -5.74 12.05 0.25
CA GLY A 34 -5.22 10.70 0.46
C GLY A 34 -4.35 10.55 1.72
N GLY A 35 -4.71 11.26 2.79
CA GLY A 35 -4.02 11.22 4.11
C GLY A 35 -3.55 12.59 4.60
N LEU A 36 -3.34 13.56 3.70
CA LEU A 36 -3.06 14.95 4.06
C LEU A 36 -4.38 15.70 4.27
N LEU A 37 -4.69 16.06 5.52
CA LEU A 37 -5.83 16.91 5.85
C LEU A 37 -5.42 18.38 5.81
N MET A 38 -6.10 19.19 5.00
CA MET A 38 -5.77 20.61 4.84
C MET A 38 -6.93 21.52 5.23
N ARG A 39 -6.57 22.50 6.07
CA ARG A 39 -7.24 23.78 6.36
C ARG A 39 -7.27 24.76 5.17
N LEU A 40 -8.19 24.69 4.21
CA LEU A 40 -8.28 25.72 3.16
C LEU A 40 -9.11 26.90 3.66
N LYS A 41 -8.48 28.03 4.00
CA LYS A 41 -9.16 29.27 4.41
C LYS A 41 -9.03 30.33 3.32
N GLY A 42 -10.13 30.97 2.96
CA GLY A 42 -10.13 32.01 1.94
C GLY A 42 -11.42 32.83 1.95
N ASP A 43 -11.46 33.89 1.15
CA ASP A 43 -12.67 34.69 0.97
C ASP A 43 -13.81 33.84 0.42
N ALA A 44 -15.04 34.15 0.84
CA ALA A 44 -16.23 33.41 0.45
C ALA A 44 -16.36 33.23 -1.07
N ASN A 45 -15.98 34.25 -1.85
CA ASN A 45 -16.01 34.21 -3.32
C ASN A 45 -15.09 33.14 -3.95
N ASN A 46 -13.98 32.78 -3.28
CA ASN A 46 -13.03 31.79 -3.79
C ASN A 46 -13.39 30.35 -3.39
N LEU A 47 -14.24 30.19 -2.37
CA LEU A 47 -14.63 28.89 -1.80
C LEU A 47 -16.11 28.55 -2.00
N HIS A 48 -16.91 29.44 -2.58
CA HIS A 48 -18.35 29.26 -2.82
C HIS A 48 -18.70 28.01 -3.65
N GLY A 49 -17.77 27.50 -4.47
CA GLY A 49 -17.98 26.29 -5.29
C GLY A 49 -17.59 24.97 -4.62
N PHE A 50 -17.14 24.99 -3.37
CA PHE A 50 -16.76 23.77 -2.64
C PHE A 50 -18.01 23.21 -1.97
N GLU A 51 -18.43 22.01 -2.38
CA GLU A 51 -19.46 21.24 -1.69
C GLU A 51 -18.83 20.08 -0.90
N LEU A 52 -19.53 19.58 0.09
CA LEU A 52 -19.13 18.35 0.77
C LEU A 52 -19.03 17.22 -0.28
N ASP A 53 -18.02 16.36 -0.15
CA ASP A 53 -17.68 15.32 -1.12
C ASP A 53 -17.18 15.78 -2.51
N SER A 54 -16.97 17.09 -2.72
CA SER A 54 -16.36 17.61 -3.95
C SER A 54 -14.95 17.09 -4.16
N ASN A 55 -14.63 16.74 -5.41
CA ASN A 55 -13.26 16.41 -5.82
C ASN A 55 -12.47 17.69 -6.07
N ILE A 56 -11.29 17.78 -5.47
CA ILE A 56 -10.40 18.92 -5.61
C ILE A 56 -9.00 18.48 -6.00
N TYR A 57 -8.29 19.34 -6.71
CA TYR A 57 -6.92 19.09 -7.15
C TYR A 57 -5.99 20.10 -6.50
N LEU A 58 -4.95 19.62 -5.82
CA LEU A 58 -3.86 20.47 -5.36
C LEU A 58 -2.74 20.39 -6.38
N LEU A 59 -2.51 21.51 -7.06
CA LEU A 59 -1.50 21.68 -8.08
C LEU A 59 -0.28 22.37 -7.46
N MET A 60 0.87 21.69 -7.44
CA MET A 60 2.10 22.24 -6.90
C MET A 60 3.10 22.48 -8.03
N LYS A 61 3.69 23.68 -8.02
CA LYS A 61 4.77 24.09 -8.91
C LYS A 61 5.99 24.40 -8.06
N LYS A 62 7.12 23.79 -8.39
CA LYS A 62 8.40 24.14 -7.78
C LYS A 62 8.78 25.54 -8.26
N VAL A 63 8.96 26.46 -7.33
CA VAL A 63 9.48 27.79 -7.66
C VAL A 63 10.99 27.70 -7.57
N GLU A 64 11.67 27.71 -8.72
CA GLU A 64 13.10 28.02 -8.74
C GLU A 64 13.25 29.50 -8.40
N VAL A 65 13.71 29.79 -7.18
CA VAL A 65 14.05 31.16 -6.80
C VAL A 65 15.36 31.52 -7.50
N ALA A 66 15.24 31.99 -8.74
CA ALA A 66 16.30 32.74 -9.39
C ALA A 66 16.38 34.11 -8.68
N MET A 67 17.34 34.27 -7.77
CA MET A 67 17.71 35.61 -7.30
C MET A 67 18.23 36.42 -8.49
N LYS A 68 17.39 37.31 -9.01
CA LYS A 68 17.79 38.38 -9.92
C LYS A 68 18.06 39.63 -9.09
N PRO A 69 19.28 40.19 -9.11
CA PRO A 69 19.59 41.40 -8.38
C PRO A 69 19.16 42.58 -9.24
N GLU A 70 18.05 43.25 -8.93
CA GLU A 70 17.83 44.63 -9.38
C GLU A 70 16.59 45.24 -8.71
N LYS A 71 16.85 45.92 -7.59
CA LYS A 71 16.26 47.20 -7.12
C LYS A 71 16.38 47.27 -5.60
N LEU A 72 17.55 47.73 -5.15
CA LEU A 72 17.68 48.43 -3.87
C LEU A 72 18.68 49.57 -4.09
N CYS A 73 18.14 50.76 -4.34
CA CYS A 73 18.79 51.97 -3.89
C CYS A 73 18.63 52.00 -2.36
N ASP A 74 19.72 51.84 -1.62
CA ASP A 74 20.14 52.84 -0.62
C ASP A 74 21.59 52.60 -0.21
N VAL A 75 22.44 53.59 -0.48
CA VAL A 75 23.92 53.52 -0.48
C VAL A 75 24.49 53.85 0.90
N SER A 76 24.02 53.18 1.96
CA SER A 76 24.44 53.51 3.34
C SER A 76 24.92 52.30 4.16
N GLU A 77 24.47 51.09 3.85
CA GLU A 77 24.85 49.89 4.63
C GLU A 77 25.93 49.02 3.95
N ALA A 78 26.12 49.12 2.63
CA ALA A 78 27.11 48.33 1.89
C ALA A 78 28.58 48.73 2.17
N GLU A 79 28.83 49.96 2.61
CA GLU A 79 30.18 50.43 2.96
C GLU A 79 30.64 49.92 4.35
N LYS A 80 29.72 49.56 5.25
CA LYS A 80 30.06 48.94 6.53
C LYS A 80 30.44 47.47 6.40
N ALA A 81 29.84 46.74 5.45
CA ALA A 81 30.16 45.32 5.23
C ALA A 81 31.51 45.10 4.53
N ARG A 82 31.94 46.07 3.69
CA ARG A 82 33.22 46.02 2.97
C ARG A 82 34.45 46.16 3.86
N GLN A 83 34.35 46.81 5.03
CA GLN A 83 35.47 46.98 5.95
C GLN A 83 35.74 45.77 6.86
N MET A 84 34.84 44.78 6.96
CA MET A 84 35.05 43.60 7.82
C MET A 84 35.63 42.37 7.10
N LEU A 85 35.64 42.33 5.77
CA LEU A 85 36.03 41.15 4.98
C LEU A 85 37.45 41.22 4.40
N GLN A 86 38.27 42.20 4.82
CA GLN A 86 39.61 42.44 4.29
C GLN A 86 40.74 41.67 5.00
N HIS A 87 40.43 40.61 5.74
CA HIS A 87 41.45 39.72 6.32
C HIS A 87 41.01 38.26 6.28
N LEU A 88 41.36 37.55 5.19
CA LEU A 88 41.91 36.18 5.18
C LEU A 88 42.11 35.72 3.73
N GLU A 89 43.38 35.77 3.31
CA GLU A 89 43.98 35.47 2.02
C GLU A 89 44.05 33.97 1.64
N GLU A 90 43.85 33.73 0.34
CA GLU A 90 44.72 33.02 -0.60
C GLU A 90 45.22 31.57 -0.29
N SER A 91 44.69 30.59 -1.06
CA SER A 91 45.44 29.46 -1.69
C SER A 91 44.54 28.30 -2.19
N VAL A 92 43.55 28.56 -3.06
CA VAL A 92 42.70 27.46 -3.61
C VAL A 92 42.40 27.54 -5.13
N ASP A 93 42.53 28.71 -5.78
CA ASP A 93 42.02 28.84 -7.16
C ASP A 93 42.91 28.29 -8.28
N PHE A 94 44.21 28.01 -8.04
CA PHE A 94 45.08 27.48 -9.10
C PHE A 94 44.97 25.95 -9.28
N PHE A 95 44.51 25.20 -8.27
CA PHE A 95 44.44 23.73 -8.32
C PHE A 95 43.11 23.21 -8.90
N LEU A 96 42.03 23.98 -8.77
CA LEU A 96 40.69 23.61 -9.26
C LEU A 96 40.52 23.81 -10.77
N SER A 97 41.20 24.77 -11.38
CA SER A 97 41.06 25.04 -12.82
C SER A 97 41.66 23.91 -13.68
N PHE A 98 42.80 23.34 -13.29
CA PHE A 98 43.49 22.28 -14.04
C PHE A 98 42.80 20.91 -13.96
N CYS A 99 42.12 20.62 -12.83
CA CYS A 99 41.37 19.38 -12.65
C CYS A 99 40.07 19.36 -13.48
N PHE A 100 39.41 20.52 -13.65
CA PHE A 100 38.15 20.60 -14.37
C PHE A 100 38.31 20.37 -15.89
N GLU A 101 39.35 20.92 -16.53
CA GLU A 101 39.57 20.71 -17.98
C GLU A 101 39.91 19.26 -18.32
N THR A 102 40.73 18.60 -17.50
CA THR A 102 41.15 17.20 -17.74
C THR A 102 39.99 16.22 -17.55
N VAL A 103 39.15 16.44 -16.54
CA VAL A 103 37.93 15.64 -16.29
C VAL A 103 36.89 15.89 -17.39
N PHE A 104 36.74 17.12 -17.87
CA PHE A 104 35.78 17.45 -18.92
C PHE A 104 36.12 16.80 -20.27
N ILE A 105 37.41 16.72 -20.63
CA ILE A 105 37.89 16.05 -21.86
C ILE A 105 37.71 14.53 -21.77
N LEU A 106 38.04 13.91 -20.64
CA LEU A 106 37.78 12.48 -20.39
C LEU A 106 36.28 12.16 -20.42
N PHE A 107 35.44 13.03 -19.85
CA PHE A 107 33.98 12.86 -19.85
C PHE A 107 33.40 12.98 -21.27
N THR A 108 33.89 13.89 -22.11
CA THR A 108 33.42 14.01 -23.51
C THR A 108 33.86 12.85 -24.39
N TYR A 109 35.07 12.30 -24.18
CA TYR A 109 35.54 11.10 -24.88
C TYR A 109 34.73 9.86 -24.49
N PHE A 110 34.44 9.67 -23.19
CA PHE A 110 33.65 8.54 -22.69
C PHE A 110 32.20 8.55 -23.20
N GLN A 111 31.60 9.75 -23.33
CA GLN A 111 30.25 9.92 -23.86
C GLN A 111 30.14 9.56 -25.35
N LYS A 112 31.16 9.87 -26.17
CA LYS A 112 31.16 9.52 -27.61
C LYS A 112 31.19 8.01 -27.87
N THR A 113 31.98 7.26 -27.09
CA THR A 113 32.08 5.80 -27.23
C THR A 113 30.79 5.12 -26.75
N LYS A 114 30.21 5.59 -25.63
CA LYS A 114 28.89 5.13 -25.17
C LYS A 114 27.78 5.41 -26.18
N LEU A 115 27.77 6.59 -26.79
CA LEU A 115 26.75 6.96 -27.78
C LEU A 115 26.78 6.06 -29.02
N LYS A 116 27.96 5.67 -29.51
CA LYS A 116 28.10 4.70 -30.61
C LYS A 116 27.57 3.32 -30.23
N ASN A 117 27.87 2.83 -29.03
CA ASN A 117 27.34 1.56 -28.56
C ASN A 117 25.81 1.59 -28.40
N TYR A 118 25.25 2.67 -27.86
CA TYR A 118 23.79 2.82 -27.77
C TYR A 118 23.11 2.92 -29.13
N GLN A 119 23.72 3.59 -30.12
CA GLN A 119 23.20 3.61 -31.49
C GLN A 119 23.18 2.22 -32.13
N HIS A 120 24.21 1.40 -31.88
CA HIS A 120 24.25 0.03 -32.36
C HIS A 120 23.19 -0.85 -31.68
N LEU A 121 23.01 -0.72 -30.36
CA LEU A 121 21.99 -1.42 -29.58
C LEU A 121 20.56 -1.03 -30.02
N VAL A 122 20.29 0.26 -30.25
CA VAL A 122 19.00 0.75 -30.74
C VAL A 122 18.70 0.17 -32.13
N HIS A 123 19.70 0.16 -33.02
CA HIS A 123 19.54 -0.45 -34.34
C HIS A 123 19.22 -1.95 -34.23
N ALA A 124 19.94 -2.70 -33.38
CA ALA A 124 19.67 -4.12 -33.14
C ALA A 124 18.24 -4.36 -32.58
N MET A 125 17.76 -3.50 -31.69
CA MET A 125 16.37 -3.56 -31.20
C MET A 125 15.34 -3.26 -32.30
N GLU A 126 15.63 -2.34 -33.22
CA GLU A 126 14.74 -1.97 -34.33
C GLU A 126 14.62 -3.08 -35.38
N VAL A 127 15.70 -3.82 -35.65
CA VAL A 127 15.67 -4.98 -36.56
C VAL A 127 15.25 -6.28 -35.87
N GLY A 128 14.99 -6.26 -34.56
CA GLY A 128 14.55 -7.43 -33.80
C GLY A 128 15.62 -8.49 -33.62
N ASP A 129 16.90 -8.09 -33.68
CA ASP A 129 18.03 -8.98 -33.47
C ASP A 129 18.26 -9.19 -31.96
N LEU A 130 18.04 -10.42 -31.50
CA LEU A 130 18.13 -10.83 -30.08
C LEU A 130 19.47 -11.52 -29.79
N SER A 131 20.57 -10.92 -30.23
CA SER A 131 21.93 -11.42 -30.01
C SER A 131 22.35 -11.36 -28.52
N GLU A 132 23.32 -12.19 -28.12
CA GLU A 132 23.83 -12.25 -26.73
C GLU A 132 24.33 -10.89 -26.23
N ASP A 133 24.94 -10.07 -27.11
CA ASP A 133 25.39 -8.71 -26.79
C ASP A 133 24.25 -7.79 -26.32
N LEU A 134 23.05 -7.92 -26.91
CA LEU A 134 21.87 -7.14 -26.52
C LEU A 134 21.34 -7.58 -25.14
N LEU A 135 21.38 -8.89 -24.87
CA LEU A 135 20.88 -9.47 -23.63
C LEU A 135 21.79 -9.15 -22.43
N GLU A 136 23.10 -9.03 -22.65
CA GLU A 136 24.06 -8.61 -21.64
C GLU A 136 23.82 -7.15 -21.20
N HIS A 137 23.44 -6.27 -22.14
CA HIS A 137 23.17 -4.86 -21.87
C HIS A 137 21.74 -4.56 -21.40
N CYS A 138 20.82 -5.54 -21.49
CA CYS A 138 19.42 -5.43 -21.08
C CYS A 138 19.01 -6.59 -20.17
N PRO A 139 19.50 -6.64 -18.91
CA PRO A 139 19.29 -7.77 -17.99
C PRO A 139 17.81 -8.03 -17.67
N LYS A 140 16.96 -6.99 -17.71
CA LYS A 140 15.50 -7.15 -17.57
C LYS A 140 14.87 -7.88 -18.76
N LEU A 141 15.35 -7.64 -19.98
CA LEU A 141 14.86 -8.34 -21.18
C LEU A 141 15.29 -9.81 -21.15
N ALA A 142 16.55 -10.08 -20.78
CA ALA A 142 17.07 -11.43 -20.59
C ALA A 142 16.27 -12.20 -19.52
N GLN A 143 15.96 -11.55 -18.39
CA GLN A 143 15.14 -12.14 -17.33
C GLN A 143 13.72 -12.45 -17.82
N VAL A 144 13.06 -11.51 -18.50
CA VAL A 144 11.71 -11.70 -19.04
C VAL A 144 11.67 -12.81 -20.09
N MET A 145 12.69 -12.94 -20.94
CA MET A 145 12.78 -14.04 -21.91
C MET A 145 12.90 -15.40 -21.22
N LYS A 146 13.80 -15.51 -20.23
CA LYS A 146 14.00 -16.74 -19.45
C LYS A 146 12.75 -17.11 -18.65
N GLU A 147 12.03 -16.12 -18.11
CA GLU A 147 10.75 -16.33 -17.44
C GLU A 147 9.66 -16.78 -18.43
N ASN A 148 9.60 -16.21 -19.62
CA ASN A 148 8.64 -16.58 -20.65
C ASN A 148 8.87 -18.03 -21.13
N GLU A 149 10.12 -18.43 -21.37
CA GLU A 149 10.47 -19.82 -21.70
C GLU A 149 10.09 -20.78 -20.57
N LYS A 150 10.39 -20.44 -19.31
CA LYS A 150 9.98 -21.23 -18.14
C LYS A 150 8.45 -21.36 -18.04
N LEU A 151 7.72 -20.29 -18.32
CA LEU A 151 6.25 -20.28 -18.28
C LEU A 151 5.65 -21.11 -19.42
N GLN A 152 6.20 -21.02 -20.64
CA GLN A 152 5.78 -21.85 -21.76
C GLN A 152 6.04 -23.33 -21.48
N TYR A 153 7.19 -23.67 -20.91
CA TYR A 153 7.51 -25.04 -20.51
C TYR A 153 6.57 -25.55 -19.41
N ARG A 154 6.30 -24.75 -18.37
CA ARG A 154 5.33 -25.09 -17.31
C ARG A 154 3.91 -25.28 -17.86
N ALA A 155 3.49 -24.43 -18.80
CA ALA A 155 2.19 -24.57 -19.44
C ALA A 155 2.08 -25.88 -20.23
N GLN A 156 3.16 -26.29 -20.92
CA GLN A 156 3.21 -27.60 -21.60
C GLN A 156 3.13 -28.78 -20.63
N ILE A 157 3.86 -28.73 -19.50
CA ILE A 157 3.80 -29.78 -18.48
C ILE A 157 2.39 -29.88 -17.88
N LEU A 158 1.79 -28.75 -17.49
CA LEU A 158 0.45 -28.73 -16.91
C LEU A 158 -0.58 -29.27 -17.91
N LYS A 159 -0.49 -28.89 -19.19
CA LYS A 159 -1.37 -29.39 -20.23
C LYS A 159 -1.22 -30.91 -20.42
N LYS A 160 0.00 -31.43 -20.33
CA LYS A 160 0.27 -32.87 -20.38
C LYS A 160 -0.32 -33.59 -19.16
N SER A 161 -0.14 -33.04 -17.96
CA SER A 161 -0.67 -33.60 -16.72
C SER A 161 -2.21 -33.57 -16.66
N ILE A 162 -2.84 -32.51 -17.17
CA ILE A 162 -4.30 -32.43 -17.31
C ILE A 162 -4.78 -33.51 -18.27
N ASN A 163 -4.18 -33.64 -19.45
CA ASN A 163 -4.56 -34.66 -20.42
C ASN A 163 -4.37 -36.08 -19.86
N GLU A 164 -3.33 -36.32 -19.07
CA GLU A 164 -3.05 -37.61 -18.43
C GLU A 164 -4.07 -37.92 -17.33
N GLN A 165 -4.44 -36.93 -16.51
CA GLN A 165 -5.50 -37.06 -15.51
C GLN A 165 -6.87 -37.28 -16.15
N GLU A 166 -7.18 -36.58 -17.25
CA GLU A 166 -8.40 -36.81 -18.04
C GLU A 166 -8.40 -38.21 -18.66
N ARG A 167 -7.25 -38.71 -19.11
CA ARG A 167 -7.11 -40.08 -19.60
C ARG A 167 -7.37 -41.10 -18.50
N MET A 168 -6.80 -40.92 -17.31
CA MET A 168 -7.06 -41.80 -16.16
C MET A 168 -8.52 -41.75 -15.72
N ASN A 169 -9.14 -40.57 -15.70
CA ASN A 169 -10.56 -40.42 -15.35
C ASN A 169 -11.45 -41.14 -16.39
N ASN A 170 -11.09 -41.09 -17.67
CA ASN A 170 -11.79 -41.80 -18.75
C ASN A 170 -11.53 -43.31 -18.74
N GLU A 171 -10.33 -43.77 -18.36
CA GLU A 171 -10.00 -45.19 -18.15
C GLU A 171 -10.70 -45.76 -16.91
N SER A 172 -10.89 -44.93 -15.87
CA SER A 172 -11.69 -45.28 -14.68
C SER A 172 -13.16 -45.44 -15.04
N ALA A 173 -13.69 -44.58 -15.90
CA ALA A 173 -15.06 -44.65 -16.40
C ALA A 173 -15.29 -45.84 -17.36
N SER A 174 -14.27 -46.29 -18.11
CA SER A 174 -14.38 -47.41 -19.05
C SER A 174 -14.29 -48.79 -18.40
N SER A 175 -13.90 -48.89 -17.13
CA SER A 175 -13.98 -50.13 -16.34
C SER A 175 -15.40 -50.51 -15.92
N ASN A 176 -16.40 -49.65 -16.17
CA ASN A 176 -17.80 -49.86 -15.83
C ASN A 176 -18.76 -49.60 -17.02
N SER A 177 -18.57 -50.24 -18.18
CA SER A 177 -19.69 -50.61 -19.07
C SER A 177 -19.24 -51.43 -20.29
N ARG A 178 -20.04 -52.45 -20.61
CA ARG A 178 -19.94 -53.34 -21.79
C ARG A 178 -19.96 -52.57 -23.12
N ALA A 179 -19.15 -53.05 -24.08
CA ALA A 179 -19.17 -52.69 -25.50
C ALA A 179 -20.34 -53.37 -26.27
N PRO A 180 -20.53 -53.19 -27.60
CA PRO A 180 -19.98 -52.21 -28.55
C PRO A 180 -21.05 -51.57 -29.48
N VAL A 181 -20.66 -50.62 -30.35
CA VAL A 181 -20.86 -50.68 -31.82
C VAL A 181 -20.07 -49.53 -32.48
N GLU A 182 -19.34 -49.89 -33.54
CA GLU A 182 -18.45 -49.06 -34.35
C GLU A 182 -19.18 -48.04 -35.25
N LYS A 183 -18.51 -46.91 -35.55
CA LYS A 183 -18.22 -46.47 -36.93
C LYS A 183 -17.17 -45.35 -36.94
N LYS A 184 -16.22 -45.48 -37.87
CA LYS A 184 -15.03 -44.65 -38.11
C LYS A 184 -15.21 -43.90 -39.46
N PRO A 185 -14.26 -43.08 -39.94
CA PRO A 185 -14.21 -41.62 -39.80
C PRO A 185 -14.20 -40.89 -41.17
N LYS A 186 -14.19 -39.55 -41.20
CA LYS A 186 -13.56 -38.80 -42.30
C LYS A 186 -12.86 -37.52 -41.84
N SER A 187 -11.62 -37.44 -42.27
CA SER A 187 -10.65 -36.33 -42.30
C SER A 187 -11.09 -35.19 -43.22
N GLU A 188 -10.61 -33.97 -42.97
CA GLU A 188 -9.87 -33.20 -43.99
C GLU A 188 -9.15 -31.97 -43.41
N ASN A 189 -7.87 -31.87 -43.76
CA ASN A 189 -7.04 -30.68 -43.66
C ASN A 189 -7.49 -29.64 -44.69
N SER A 190 -7.37 -28.35 -44.38
CA SER A 190 -6.77 -27.40 -45.34
C SER A 190 -6.32 -26.11 -44.66
N ALA A 191 -5.16 -25.66 -45.12
CA ALA A 191 -4.42 -24.52 -44.62
C ALA A 191 -4.53 -23.33 -45.58
N LYS A 192 -4.32 -22.13 -45.01
CA LYS A 192 -3.80 -20.89 -45.62
C LYS A 192 -4.65 -20.18 -46.68
N LYS A 193 -4.95 -18.90 -46.41
CA LYS A 193 -4.38 -17.78 -47.19
C LYS A 193 -4.49 -16.43 -46.45
N ASN A 194 -3.40 -15.68 -46.56
CA ASN A 194 -3.22 -14.28 -46.16
C ASN A 194 -4.17 -13.36 -46.91
N ASP A 195 -4.51 -12.21 -46.29
CA ASP A 195 -4.34 -10.91 -46.94
C ASP A 195 -4.18 -9.80 -45.90
N GLN A 196 -3.09 -9.05 -46.03
CA GLN A 196 -2.81 -7.80 -45.33
C GLN A 196 -3.49 -6.64 -46.07
N LYS A 197 -4.15 -5.75 -45.33
CA LYS A 197 -4.19 -4.32 -45.67
C LYS A 197 -4.33 -3.47 -44.40
N SER A 198 -3.40 -2.54 -44.28
CA SER A 198 -3.30 -1.39 -43.36
C SER A 198 -4.53 -0.47 -43.53
N THR A 199 -4.95 0.41 -42.61
CA THR A 199 -4.28 1.43 -41.79
C THR A 199 -5.29 1.94 -40.73
N GLY A 200 -4.84 2.51 -39.61
CA GLY A 200 -5.71 3.34 -38.77
C GLY A 200 -5.20 3.61 -37.36
N ASN A 201 -4.65 4.81 -37.15
CA ASN A 201 -4.18 5.39 -35.89
C ASN A 201 -5.20 5.27 -34.74
N GLY A 202 -4.74 4.76 -33.59
CA GLY A 202 -5.48 4.82 -32.32
C GLY A 202 -4.49 4.87 -31.15
N LYS A 203 -4.43 6.03 -30.49
CA LYS A 203 -3.60 6.29 -29.31
C LYS A 203 -3.86 5.24 -28.23
N ALA A 204 -2.80 4.54 -27.80
CA ALA A 204 -2.86 3.64 -26.67
C ALA A 204 -2.95 4.44 -25.36
N GLU A 205 -4.18 4.69 -24.89
CA GLU A 205 -4.40 5.05 -23.50
C GLU A 205 -4.15 3.80 -22.63
N ILE A 206 -2.97 3.74 -22.03
CA ILE A 206 -2.62 2.75 -21.01
C ILE A 206 -3.42 3.12 -19.76
N SER A 207 -4.65 2.61 -19.67
CA SER A 207 -5.38 2.60 -18.39
C SER A 207 -4.64 1.66 -17.43
N LYS A 208 -4.08 2.24 -16.36
CA LYS A 208 -3.49 1.47 -15.26
C LYS A 208 -4.62 0.76 -14.49
N GLU A 209 -5.07 -0.39 -14.98
CA GLU A 209 -5.88 -1.30 -14.18
C GLU A 209 -5.05 -1.76 -12.98
N THR A 210 -5.40 -1.28 -11.79
CA THR A 210 -4.81 -1.72 -10.54
C THR A 210 -5.20 -3.19 -10.36
N LYS A 211 -4.27 -4.12 -10.61
CA LYS A 211 -4.49 -5.56 -10.38
C LYS A 211 -4.86 -5.76 -8.91
N LYS A 212 -6.13 -6.03 -8.63
CA LYS A 212 -6.57 -6.51 -7.32
C LYS A 212 -6.02 -7.91 -7.14
N PHE A 213 -5.04 -8.05 -6.25
CA PHE A 213 -4.55 -9.36 -5.86
C PHE A 213 -5.57 -10.00 -4.92
N SER A 214 -6.01 -11.21 -5.26
CA SER A 214 -6.70 -12.05 -4.28
C SER A 214 -5.63 -12.60 -3.33
N TYR A 215 -5.55 -12.02 -2.14
CA TYR A 215 -4.52 -12.35 -1.16
C TYR A 215 -4.81 -13.65 -0.40
N VAL A 216 -6.00 -14.24 -0.53
CA VAL A 216 -6.42 -15.42 0.23
C VAL A 216 -7.31 -16.29 -0.65
N ARG A 217 -6.99 -17.58 -0.73
CA ARG A 217 -7.91 -18.56 -1.32
C ARG A 217 -8.89 -19.04 -0.24
N VAL A 218 -10.18 -18.93 -0.52
CA VAL A 218 -11.24 -19.49 0.32
C VAL A 218 -11.58 -20.87 -0.23
N HIS A 219 -11.50 -21.90 0.61
CA HIS A 219 -11.83 -23.28 0.25
C HIS A 219 -13.30 -23.60 0.50
N ASP A 220 -13.88 -22.96 1.52
CA ASP A 220 -15.25 -23.16 1.96
C ASP A 220 -15.74 -21.82 2.53
N PHE A 221 -16.90 -21.33 2.08
CA PHE A 221 -17.48 -20.06 2.53
C PHE A 221 -18.28 -20.20 3.84
N GLY A 222 -18.36 -21.40 4.41
CA GLY A 222 -19.07 -21.67 5.65
C GLY A 222 -20.54 -21.29 5.52
N SER A 223 -21.06 -20.52 6.48
CA SER A 223 -22.46 -20.06 6.47
C SER A 223 -22.72 -18.80 5.62
N SER A 224 -21.74 -18.28 4.88
CA SER A 224 -21.88 -17.01 4.14
C SER A 224 -22.58 -17.18 2.78
N VAL A 225 -23.91 -16.98 2.77
CA VAL A 225 -24.72 -17.05 1.53
C VAL A 225 -24.27 -16.03 0.49
N LEU A 226 -23.94 -14.81 0.93
CA LEU A 226 -23.47 -13.76 0.04
C LEU A 226 -22.17 -14.15 -0.67
N CYS A 227 -21.21 -14.77 0.04
CA CYS A 227 -19.96 -15.20 -0.56
C CYS A 227 -20.16 -16.38 -1.52
N MET A 228 -21.01 -17.36 -1.16
CA MET A 228 -21.38 -18.45 -2.05
C MET A 228 -22.01 -17.93 -3.35
N LEU A 229 -23.00 -17.03 -3.24
CA LEU A 229 -23.63 -16.41 -4.41
C LEU A 229 -22.60 -15.69 -5.29
N ARG A 230 -21.71 -14.88 -4.68
CA ARG A 230 -20.64 -14.18 -5.41
C ARG A 230 -19.74 -15.15 -6.17
N GLU A 231 -19.37 -16.27 -5.56
CA GLU A 231 -18.56 -17.29 -6.23
C GLU A 231 -19.28 -17.88 -7.44
N HIS A 232 -20.53 -18.34 -7.28
CA HIS A 232 -21.26 -18.92 -8.41
C HIS A 232 -21.50 -17.91 -9.53
N PHE A 233 -21.85 -16.65 -9.20
CA PHE A 233 -21.97 -15.61 -10.22
C PHE A 233 -20.62 -15.32 -10.90
N SER A 234 -19.52 -15.31 -10.15
CA SER A 234 -18.17 -15.12 -10.70
C SER A 234 -17.78 -16.25 -11.65
N GLU A 235 -18.02 -17.49 -11.27
CA GLU A 235 -17.76 -18.67 -12.11
C GLU A 235 -18.62 -18.65 -13.38
N THR A 236 -19.92 -18.38 -13.24
CA THR A 236 -20.84 -18.32 -14.39
C THR A 236 -20.46 -17.19 -15.35
N VAL A 237 -20.11 -16.00 -14.85
CA VAL A 237 -19.66 -14.88 -15.70
C VAL A 237 -18.35 -15.24 -16.41
N SER A 238 -17.41 -15.87 -15.72
CA SER A 238 -16.12 -16.28 -16.29
C SER A 238 -16.29 -17.36 -17.37
N LYS A 239 -17.29 -18.25 -17.24
CA LYS A 239 -17.63 -19.27 -18.24
C LYS A 239 -18.34 -18.68 -19.47
N LEU A 240 -19.27 -17.75 -19.25
CA LEU A 240 -20.04 -17.11 -20.33
C LEU A 240 -19.21 -16.13 -21.15
N TYR A 241 -18.30 -15.43 -20.48
CA TYR A 241 -17.51 -14.34 -21.06
C TYR A 241 -16.03 -14.46 -20.66
N PRO A 242 -15.32 -15.52 -21.11
CA PRO A 242 -13.91 -15.73 -20.79
C PRO A 242 -12.99 -14.60 -21.31
N GLU A 243 -13.45 -13.82 -22.30
CA GLU A 243 -12.72 -12.71 -22.90
C GLU A 243 -12.62 -11.46 -22.01
N ILE A 244 -13.47 -11.32 -20.99
CA ILE A 244 -13.41 -10.18 -20.06
C ILE A 244 -12.66 -10.56 -18.79
N ASN A 245 -11.47 -10.00 -18.62
CA ASN A 245 -10.69 -10.21 -17.40
C ASN A 245 -11.33 -9.50 -16.20
N SER A 246 -11.49 -10.25 -15.10
CA SER A 246 -11.85 -9.80 -13.75
C SER A 246 -12.87 -8.65 -13.72
N VAL A 247 -14.15 -8.98 -13.79
CA VAL A 247 -15.25 -8.03 -13.60
C VAL A 247 -15.66 -8.02 -12.12
N PRO A 248 -15.91 -6.85 -11.50
CA PRO A 248 -16.47 -6.83 -10.16
C PRO A 248 -17.86 -7.48 -10.15
N ILE A 249 -18.01 -8.55 -9.37
CA ILE A 249 -19.26 -9.23 -9.12
C ILE A 249 -19.96 -8.57 -7.93
N LEU A 250 -20.99 -7.79 -8.23
CA LEU A 250 -21.76 -7.01 -7.27
C LEU A 250 -23.04 -7.77 -6.96
N VAL A 251 -22.99 -8.48 -5.83
CA VAL A 251 -24.17 -9.05 -5.17
C VAL A 251 -24.41 -8.26 -3.89
N VAL A 252 -25.64 -7.81 -3.71
CA VAL A 252 -26.09 -7.00 -2.58
C VAL A 252 -27.32 -7.63 -1.93
N GLU A 253 -27.51 -7.39 -0.64
CA GLU A 253 -28.76 -7.70 0.07
C GLU A 253 -29.84 -6.69 -0.34
N THR A 254 -31.06 -7.18 -0.49
CA THR A 254 -32.23 -6.34 -0.82
C THR A 254 -32.93 -5.88 0.45
N GLN A 255 -33.39 -4.63 0.47
CA GLN A 255 -34.15 -4.08 1.59
C GLN A 255 -35.65 -4.36 1.51
N GLN A 256 -36.16 -4.72 0.33
CA GLN A 256 -37.58 -4.92 0.08
C GLN A 256 -37.82 -6.35 -0.41
N ALA A 257 -38.64 -7.12 0.31
CA ALA A 257 -38.90 -8.53 0.02
C ALA A 257 -39.44 -8.79 -1.41
N LYS A 258 -40.12 -7.82 -2.03
CA LYS A 258 -40.58 -7.93 -3.43
C LYS A 258 -39.45 -8.07 -4.45
N PHE A 259 -38.22 -7.70 -4.08
CA PHE A 259 -37.04 -7.82 -4.92
C PHE A 259 -36.18 -9.04 -4.58
N GLY A 260 -36.69 -9.97 -3.77
CA GLY A 260 -35.94 -11.13 -3.29
C GLY A 260 -35.15 -10.84 -2.03
N ASP A 261 -34.16 -11.68 -1.74
CA ASP A 261 -33.24 -11.59 -0.59
C ASP A 261 -31.88 -11.00 -0.99
N TYR A 262 -31.44 -11.30 -2.22
CA TYR A 262 -30.21 -10.78 -2.81
C TYR A 262 -30.46 -10.28 -4.24
N GLN A 263 -29.61 -9.39 -4.71
CA GLN A 263 -29.65 -8.86 -6.07
C GLN A 263 -28.25 -8.85 -6.69
N PHE A 264 -28.15 -9.34 -7.92
CA PHE A 264 -26.95 -9.24 -8.75
C PHE A 264 -27.07 -8.05 -9.71
N ASN A 265 -26.05 -7.17 -9.68
CA ASN A 265 -26.08 -5.85 -10.31
C ASN A 265 -24.98 -5.65 -11.36
N SER A 266 -24.17 -6.66 -11.67
CA SER A 266 -23.00 -6.50 -12.55
C SER A 266 -23.31 -6.54 -14.03
N SER A 267 -24.53 -6.86 -14.45
CA SER A 267 -24.91 -7.01 -15.86
C SER A 267 -24.56 -5.80 -16.72
N ALA A 268 -24.77 -4.57 -16.21
CA ALA A 268 -24.43 -3.34 -16.93
C ALA A 268 -22.91 -3.15 -17.09
N ILE A 269 -22.13 -3.46 -16.05
CA ILE A 269 -20.66 -3.37 -16.07
C ILE A 269 -20.09 -4.40 -17.06
N ILE A 270 -20.63 -5.62 -17.06
CA ILE A 270 -20.27 -6.68 -18.01
C ILE A 270 -20.55 -6.22 -19.44
N ALA A 271 -21.75 -5.65 -19.69
CA ALA A 271 -22.12 -5.13 -21.00
C ALA A 271 -21.15 -4.05 -21.50
N GLN A 272 -20.75 -3.15 -20.61
CA GLN A 272 -19.80 -2.09 -20.93
C GLN A 272 -18.43 -2.66 -21.30
N LYS A 273 -17.90 -3.63 -20.54
CA LYS A 273 -16.62 -4.28 -20.87
C LYS A 273 -16.69 -5.04 -22.20
N LEU A 274 -17.76 -5.79 -22.43
CA LEU A 274 -17.98 -6.50 -23.70
C LEU A 274 -18.04 -5.53 -24.89
N LYS A 275 -18.69 -4.37 -24.71
CA LYS A 275 -18.75 -3.33 -25.75
C LYS A 275 -17.36 -2.78 -26.10
N GLN A 276 -16.47 -2.63 -25.12
CA GLN A 276 -15.09 -2.14 -25.35
C GLN A 276 -14.26 -3.08 -26.21
N ILE A 277 -14.54 -4.38 -26.16
CA ILE A 277 -13.90 -5.40 -27.00
C ILE A 277 -14.69 -5.71 -28.28
N GLY A 278 -15.67 -4.87 -28.64
CA GLY A 278 -16.43 -4.97 -29.88
C GLY A 278 -17.66 -5.89 -29.84
N ARG A 279 -18.00 -6.48 -28.69
CA ARG A 279 -19.16 -7.36 -28.53
C ARG A 279 -20.32 -6.61 -27.88
N LYS A 280 -21.36 -6.28 -28.67
CA LYS A 280 -22.52 -5.52 -28.18
C LYS A 280 -23.63 -6.46 -27.73
N ILE A 281 -23.73 -6.69 -26.43
CA ILE A 281 -24.82 -7.44 -25.79
C ILE A 281 -25.57 -6.49 -24.86
N SER A 282 -26.90 -6.56 -24.82
CA SER A 282 -27.66 -5.71 -23.90
C SER A 282 -27.48 -6.17 -22.44
N PRO A 283 -27.45 -5.25 -21.46
CA PRO A 283 -27.41 -5.62 -20.03
C PRO A 283 -28.51 -6.61 -19.62
N ARG A 284 -29.69 -6.53 -20.26
CA ARG A 284 -30.81 -7.44 -20.01
C ARG A 284 -30.54 -8.85 -20.52
N GLU A 285 -29.98 -8.98 -21.71
CA GLU A 285 -29.55 -10.27 -22.27
C GLU A 285 -28.47 -10.92 -21.40
N ILE A 286 -27.54 -10.15 -20.86
CA ILE A 286 -26.52 -10.65 -19.93
C ILE A 286 -27.17 -11.17 -18.65
N ALA A 287 -28.10 -10.40 -18.06
CA ALA A 287 -28.84 -10.84 -16.87
C ALA A 287 -29.58 -12.17 -17.12
N GLN A 288 -30.25 -12.29 -18.27
CA GLN A 288 -30.96 -13.51 -18.68
C GLN A 288 -30.00 -14.69 -18.87
N ALA A 289 -28.88 -14.49 -19.58
CA ALA A 289 -27.88 -15.52 -19.80
C ALA A 289 -27.26 -16.02 -18.48
N ILE A 290 -27.06 -15.13 -17.51
CA ILE A 290 -26.57 -15.49 -16.17
C ILE A 290 -27.59 -16.37 -15.44
N VAL A 291 -28.88 -16.00 -15.46
CA VAL A 291 -29.94 -16.80 -14.81
C VAL A 291 -30.04 -18.20 -15.43
N GLU A 292 -29.92 -18.31 -16.75
CA GLU A 292 -30.01 -19.58 -17.48
C GLU A 292 -28.79 -20.50 -17.30
N ASN A 293 -27.62 -19.94 -16.99
CA ASN A 293 -26.36 -20.68 -16.90
C ASN A 293 -25.78 -20.73 -15.47
N LEU A 294 -26.50 -20.23 -14.47
CA LEU A 294 -26.12 -20.42 -13.08
C LEU A 294 -26.29 -21.91 -12.73
N PRO A 295 -25.29 -22.57 -12.10
CA PRO A 295 -25.44 -23.95 -11.66
C PRO A 295 -26.66 -24.08 -10.74
N GLN A 296 -27.35 -25.23 -10.84
CA GLN A 296 -28.47 -25.53 -9.95
C GLN A 296 -27.97 -25.55 -8.50
N CYS A 297 -28.51 -24.65 -7.68
CA CYS A 297 -28.12 -24.49 -6.29
C CYS A 297 -29.24 -24.99 -5.36
N ASP A 298 -28.89 -25.74 -4.32
CA ASP A 298 -29.86 -26.30 -3.39
C ASP A 298 -30.57 -25.23 -2.53
N TYR A 299 -29.98 -24.04 -2.41
CA TYR A 299 -30.45 -22.96 -1.55
C TYR A 299 -31.20 -21.83 -2.28
N ILE A 300 -31.17 -21.80 -3.62
CA ILE A 300 -31.90 -20.80 -4.43
C ILE A 300 -33.28 -21.35 -4.77
N GLU A 301 -34.34 -20.63 -4.40
CA GLU A 301 -35.72 -20.97 -4.76
C GLU A 301 -36.02 -20.57 -6.20
N LYS A 302 -35.72 -19.32 -6.55
CA LYS A 302 -35.88 -18.78 -7.90
C LYS A 302 -35.00 -17.55 -8.12
N MET A 303 -34.79 -17.22 -9.38
CA MET A 303 -34.18 -15.97 -9.81
C MET A 303 -35.07 -15.27 -10.83
N GLU A 304 -35.13 -13.96 -10.77
CA GLU A 304 -35.97 -13.14 -11.66
C GLU A 304 -35.16 -11.98 -12.23
N VAL A 305 -35.17 -11.84 -13.55
CA VAL A 305 -34.62 -10.64 -14.19
C VAL A 305 -35.61 -9.49 -13.99
N ALA A 306 -35.20 -8.47 -13.24
CA ALA A 306 -36.02 -7.33 -12.89
C ALA A 306 -35.50 -6.03 -13.52
N GLY A 307 -36.45 -5.16 -13.91
CA GLY A 307 -36.14 -3.87 -14.52
C GLY A 307 -35.30 -4.02 -15.80
N ALA A 308 -34.23 -3.23 -15.89
CA ALA A 308 -33.39 -3.18 -17.08
C ALA A 308 -32.32 -4.29 -17.11
N PHE A 309 -31.76 -4.68 -15.96
CA PHE A 309 -30.59 -5.57 -15.92
C PHE A 309 -30.29 -6.22 -14.56
N TYR A 310 -31.19 -6.11 -13.59
CA TYR A 310 -31.00 -6.68 -12.26
C TYR A 310 -31.43 -8.15 -12.24
N VAL A 311 -30.74 -8.98 -11.46
CA VAL A 311 -31.18 -10.34 -11.18
C VAL A 311 -31.50 -10.44 -9.70
N ASN A 312 -32.79 -10.54 -9.38
CA ASN A 312 -33.29 -10.77 -8.03
C ASN A 312 -33.18 -12.26 -7.70
N VAL A 313 -32.69 -12.57 -6.50
CA VAL A 313 -32.47 -13.94 -6.01
C VAL A 313 -33.33 -14.17 -4.78
N PHE A 314 -34.13 -15.23 -4.79
CA PHE A 314 -34.98 -15.66 -3.68
C PHE A 314 -34.43 -16.98 -3.14
N LEU A 315 -34.22 -17.05 -1.83
CA LEU A 315 -33.70 -18.23 -1.14
C LEU A 315 -34.82 -19.17 -0.71
N LYS A 316 -34.55 -20.48 -0.70
CA LYS A 316 -35.51 -21.47 -0.20
C LYS A 316 -35.70 -21.30 1.30
N LYS A 317 -36.96 -21.18 1.74
CA LYS A 317 -37.31 -21.10 3.18
C LYS A 317 -36.75 -22.27 4.00
N ASN A 318 -36.80 -23.50 3.45
CA ASN A 318 -36.27 -24.69 4.12
C ASN A 318 -34.74 -24.63 4.30
N TYR A 319 -34.02 -24.00 3.36
CA TYR A 319 -32.59 -23.78 3.49
C TYR A 319 -32.28 -22.78 4.61
N ILE A 320 -32.98 -21.64 4.64
CA ILE A 320 -32.84 -20.64 5.70
C ILE A 320 -33.11 -21.26 7.08
N ALA A 321 -34.20 -22.01 7.22
CA ALA A 321 -34.54 -22.71 8.46
C ALA A 321 -33.45 -23.70 8.89
N SER A 322 -32.87 -24.43 7.93
CA SER A 322 -31.77 -25.36 8.18
C SER A 322 -30.49 -24.62 8.61
N CYS A 323 -30.20 -23.46 8.04
CA CYS A 323 -29.06 -22.63 8.44
C CYS A 323 -29.22 -22.12 9.88
N ILE A 324 -30.40 -21.62 10.24
CA ILE A 324 -30.70 -21.17 11.61
C ILE A 324 -30.56 -22.34 12.61
N ALA A 325 -31.12 -23.50 12.28
CA ALA A 325 -30.99 -24.70 13.11
C ALA A 325 -29.52 -25.14 13.26
N ASN A 326 -28.74 -25.11 12.18
CA ASN A 326 -27.31 -25.43 12.22
C ASN A 326 -26.52 -24.45 13.09
N ILE A 327 -26.81 -23.15 13.02
CA ILE A 327 -26.17 -22.13 13.87
C ILE A 327 -26.50 -22.39 15.34
N ALA A 328 -27.76 -22.71 15.66
CA ALA A 328 -28.18 -23.00 17.03
C ALA A 328 -27.54 -24.28 17.59
N LEU A 329 -27.36 -25.33 16.76
CA LEU A 329 -26.86 -26.62 17.19
C LEU A 329 -25.33 -26.74 17.17
N LYS A 330 -24.67 -26.10 16.20
CA LYS A 330 -23.23 -26.28 15.91
C LYS A 330 -22.43 -24.99 16.02
N GLY A 331 -23.08 -23.86 16.28
CA GLY A 331 -22.45 -22.53 16.20
C GLY A 331 -22.29 -22.03 14.76
N ILE A 332 -21.72 -20.84 14.61
CA ILE A 332 -21.44 -20.23 13.31
C ILE A 332 -20.32 -21.00 12.61
N GLN A 333 -20.58 -21.50 11.42
CA GLN A 333 -19.54 -22.13 10.60
C GLN A 333 -18.72 -21.05 9.89
N ILE A 334 -17.50 -20.84 10.39
CA ILE A 334 -16.54 -19.92 9.78
C ILE A 334 -16.04 -20.44 8.42
N PRO A 335 -15.72 -19.54 7.48
CA PRO A 335 -15.08 -19.92 6.22
C PRO A 335 -13.77 -20.67 6.47
N LYS A 336 -13.47 -21.68 5.64
CA LYS A 336 -12.15 -22.31 5.61
C LYS A 336 -11.28 -21.61 4.60
N ILE A 337 -10.21 -21.00 5.08
CA ILE A 337 -9.25 -20.26 4.26
C ILE A 337 -7.90 -20.96 4.24
N GLU A 338 -7.11 -20.65 3.22
CA GLU A 338 -5.68 -20.97 3.24
C GLU A 338 -5.02 -20.27 4.44
N LYS A 339 -4.34 -21.03 5.30
CA LYS A 339 -3.61 -20.47 6.44
C LYS A 339 -2.51 -19.55 5.94
N ARG A 340 -2.58 -18.28 6.32
CA ARG A 340 -1.57 -17.27 6.04
C ARG A 340 -1.23 -16.53 7.32
N ARG A 341 0.01 -16.05 7.40
CA ARG A 341 0.44 -15.17 8.48
C ARG A 341 0.01 -13.74 8.19
N VAL A 342 -0.62 -13.09 9.16
CA VAL A 342 -0.95 -11.66 9.13
C VAL A 342 -0.26 -10.97 10.29
N ILE A 343 0.37 -9.83 10.03
CA ILE A 343 0.96 -8.99 11.06
C ILE A 343 0.03 -7.81 11.25
N VAL A 344 -0.34 -7.53 12.50
CA VAL A 344 -1.11 -6.35 12.88
C VAL A 344 -0.26 -5.54 13.85
N ASP A 345 0.13 -4.35 13.43
CA ASP A 345 0.84 -3.38 14.26
C ASP A 345 -0.18 -2.40 14.83
N PHE A 346 -0.22 -2.31 16.16
CA PHE A 346 -1.18 -1.47 16.86
C PHE A 346 -0.71 -1.06 18.26
N SER A 347 -1.46 -0.15 18.88
CA SER A 347 -1.12 0.52 20.14
C SER A 347 0.04 1.51 20.01
N SER A 348 1.26 1.01 19.79
CA SER A 348 2.48 1.76 19.44
C SER A 348 2.75 3.03 20.29
N PRO A 349 2.66 2.98 21.64
CA PRO A 349 2.97 4.14 22.48
C PRO A 349 4.47 4.49 22.45
N ASN A 350 4.79 5.73 22.81
CA ASN A 350 6.16 6.20 22.98
C ASN A 350 6.61 6.03 24.43
N ILE A 351 7.82 5.47 24.64
CA ILE A 351 8.42 5.36 25.97
C ILE A 351 8.64 6.75 26.58
N ALA A 352 8.49 6.85 27.90
CA ALA A 352 8.60 8.09 28.67
C ALA A 352 7.59 9.19 28.30
N LYS A 353 6.54 8.86 27.56
CA LYS A 353 5.38 9.73 27.31
C LYS A 353 4.10 9.01 27.75
N GLU A 354 3.12 9.79 28.17
CA GLU A 354 1.81 9.25 28.53
C GLU A 354 1.09 8.69 27.30
N MET A 355 0.47 7.53 27.47
CA MET A 355 -0.42 6.95 26.49
C MET A 355 -1.72 7.76 26.42
N HIS A 356 -1.91 8.51 25.34
CA HIS A 356 -3.16 9.26 25.09
C HIS A 356 -4.25 8.46 24.36
N VAL A 357 -5.45 9.04 24.23
CA VAL A 357 -6.64 8.44 23.60
C VAL A 357 -6.42 7.95 22.16
N GLY A 358 -5.52 8.58 21.40
CA GLY A 358 -5.11 8.07 20.08
C GLY A 358 -4.52 6.66 20.12
N HIS A 359 -3.57 6.39 21.02
CA HIS A 359 -3.03 5.05 21.21
C HIS A 359 -4.11 4.08 21.72
N LEU A 360 -5.03 4.52 22.59
CA LEU A 360 -6.13 3.69 23.07
C LEU A 360 -7.06 3.24 21.92
N ARG A 361 -7.39 4.16 21.00
CA ARG A 361 -8.17 3.83 19.81
C ARG A 361 -7.46 2.78 18.95
N SER A 362 -6.17 2.99 18.65
CA SER A 362 -5.36 2.02 17.92
C SER A 362 -5.33 0.66 18.64
N THR A 363 -5.20 0.69 19.97
CA THR A 363 -5.18 -0.49 20.84
C THR A 363 -6.44 -1.34 20.68
N ILE A 364 -7.62 -0.72 20.79
CA ILE A 364 -8.92 -1.41 20.71
C ILE A 364 -9.20 -1.90 19.29
N ILE A 365 -8.97 -1.06 18.27
CA ILE A 365 -9.23 -1.42 16.88
C ILE A 365 -8.31 -2.55 16.44
N GLY A 366 -7.01 -2.44 16.74
CA GLY A 366 -6.01 -3.44 16.39
C GLY A 366 -6.30 -4.79 17.02
N ASP A 367 -6.62 -4.82 18.32
CA ASP A 367 -6.99 -6.06 19.01
C ASP A 367 -8.26 -6.70 18.41
N SER A 368 -9.29 -5.90 18.11
CA SER A 368 -10.52 -6.39 17.47
C SER A 368 -10.25 -7.00 16.09
N ILE A 369 -9.37 -6.38 15.29
CA ILE A 369 -8.93 -6.92 14.00
C ILE A 369 -8.17 -8.24 14.19
N CYS A 370 -7.28 -8.33 15.19
CA CYS A 370 -6.53 -9.55 15.48
C CYS A 370 -7.48 -10.70 15.85
N ARG A 371 -8.41 -10.46 16.78
CA ARG A 371 -9.42 -11.45 17.20
C ARG A 371 -10.28 -11.91 16.02
N LEU A 372 -10.69 -11.00 15.14
CA LEU A 372 -11.45 -11.35 13.94
C LEU A 372 -10.65 -12.26 13.01
N LEU A 373 -9.40 -11.91 12.73
CA LEU A 373 -8.53 -12.68 11.84
C LEU A 373 -8.19 -14.06 12.43
N GLU A 374 -7.92 -14.14 13.73
CA GLU A 374 -7.72 -15.40 14.45
C GLU A 374 -8.99 -16.26 14.41
N TYR A 375 -10.16 -15.65 14.64
CA TYR A 375 -11.45 -16.33 14.57
C TYR A 375 -11.73 -16.92 13.18
N VAL A 376 -11.27 -16.26 12.11
CA VAL A 376 -11.38 -16.75 10.72
C VAL A 376 -10.28 -17.78 10.37
N GLY A 377 -9.25 -17.93 11.22
CA GLY A 377 -8.24 -18.98 11.09
C GLY A 377 -6.88 -18.54 10.53
N PHE A 378 -6.58 -17.23 10.51
CA PHE A 378 -5.24 -16.73 10.19
C PHE A 378 -4.25 -16.97 11.34
N ASP A 379 -2.96 -17.05 11.02
CA ASP A 379 -1.86 -16.98 11.99
C ASP A 379 -1.53 -15.50 12.23
N VAL A 380 -1.98 -14.93 13.35
CA VAL A 380 -1.87 -13.49 13.61
C VAL A 380 -0.68 -13.20 14.53
N LEU A 381 0.23 -12.36 14.06
CA LEU A 381 1.30 -11.78 14.87
C LEU A 381 0.91 -10.36 15.28
N ARG A 382 0.63 -10.20 16.57
CA ARG A 382 0.22 -8.94 17.21
C ARG A 382 1.47 -8.17 17.63
N LEU A 383 1.80 -7.07 16.95
CA LEU A 383 3.01 -6.28 17.23
C LEU A 383 2.68 -4.95 17.88
N ASN A 384 3.43 -4.63 18.92
CA ASN A 384 3.48 -3.31 19.53
C ASN A 384 4.76 -2.60 19.10
N HIS A 385 4.65 -1.72 18.10
CA HIS A 385 5.80 -0.97 17.61
C HIS A 385 6.06 0.29 18.45
N ILE A 386 6.55 0.07 19.67
CA ILE A 386 6.79 1.15 20.63
C ILE A 386 7.91 2.11 20.19
N GLY A 387 7.75 3.38 20.52
CA GLY A 387 8.78 4.41 20.32
C GLY A 387 9.83 4.35 21.43
N ASP A 388 10.77 3.40 21.32
CA ASP A 388 11.82 3.12 22.30
C ASP A 388 13.23 3.48 21.83
N TRP A 389 13.40 4.13 20.68
CA TRP A 389 14.73 4.45 20.12
C TRP A 389 14.93 5.92 19.70
N GLY A 390 14.10 6.82 20.22
CA GLY A 390 14.16 8.25 19.89
C GLY A 390 15.26 9.05 20.60
N THR A 391 15.52 10.28 20.12
CA THR A 391 16.56 11.16 20.68
C THR A 391 16.28 11.62 22.11
N GLN A 392 15.03 11.52 22.58
CA GLN A 392 14.65 11.80 23.96
C GLN A 392 15.41 10.95 24.98
N PHE A 393 15.86 9.74 24.61
CA PHE A 393 16.61 8.89 25.53
C PHE A 393 17.95 9.50 25.95
N GLY A 394 18.55 10.34 25.11
CA GLY A 394 19.78 11.06 25.47
C GLY A 394 19.63 11.91 26.72
N MET A 395 18.59 12.75 26.77
CA MET A 395 18.34 13.60 27.94
C MET A 395 17.86 12.79 29.14
N LEU A 396 17.09 11.71 28.93
CA LEU A 396 16.64 10.85 30.02
C LEU A 396 17.81 10.13 30.69
N ILE A 397 18.74 9.58 29.90
CA ILE A 397 19.94 8.89 30.41
C ILE A 397 20.86 9.88 31.12
N ALA A 398 21.14 11.04 30.53
CA ALA A 398 21.95 12.07 31.17
C ALA A 398 21.34 12.53 32.50
N HIS A 399 20.01 12.66 32.56
CA HIS A 399 19.32 13.01 33.79
C HIS A 399 19.38 11.89 34.83
N LEU A 400 19.25 10.63 34.39
CA LEU A 400 19.34 9.44 35.25
C LEU A 400 20.70 9.36 35.93
N GLN A 401 21.78 9.59 35.19
CA GLN A 401 23.14 9.59 35.71
C GLN A 401 23.34 10.64 36.80
N ASP A 402 22.75 11.84 36.63
CA ASP A 402 22.88 12.91 37.61
C ASP A 402 22.04 12.65 38.88
N CYS A 403 20.81 12.13 38.73
CA CYS A 403 19.90 11.89 39.85
C CYS A 403 20.22 10.61 40.62
N PHE A 404 20.69 9.59 39.90
CA PHE A 404 20.98 8.26 40.44
C PHE A 404 22.35 7.77 39.96
N PRO A 405 23.46 8.33 40.45
CA PRO A 405 24.81 7.93 40.00
C PRO A 405 25.10 6.43 40.17
N ASN A 406 24.43 5.77 41.11
CA ASN A 406 24.58 4.34 41.42
C ASN A 406 23.57 3.44 40.68
N PHE A 407 22.88 3.92 39.62
CA PHE A 407 21.85 3.15 38.89
C PHE A 407 22.35 1.81 38.33
N LEU A 408 23.66 1.65 38.17
CA LEU A 408 24.28 0.39 37.73
C LEU A 408 24.18 -0.70 38.80
N ASN A 409 24.12 -0.35 40.08
CA ASN A 409 24.09 -1.31 41.19
C ASN A 409 22.71 -1.39 41.85
N GLU A 410 21.96 -0.28 41.84
CA GLU A 410 20.66 -0.16 42.51
C GLU A 410 19.59 0.32 41.52
N ALA A 411 18.43 -0.33 41.55
CA ALA A 411 17.31 0.08 40.71
C ALA A 411 16.81 1.46 41.15
N PRO A 412 16.79 2.47 40.26
CA PRO A 412 16.37 3.82 40.61
C PRO A 412 14.86 3.84 40.92
N PRO A 413 14.40 4.55 41.97
CA PRO A 413 13.00 4.65 42.35
C PRO A 413 12.23 5.64 41.46
N ILE A 414 12.21 5.41 40.14
CA ILE A 414 11.46 6.24 39.20
C ILE A 414 10.02 5.75 39.16
N SER A 415 9.13 6.43 39.89
CA SER A 415 7.70 6.11 39.90
C SER A 415 6.89 6.90 38.88
N ASP A 416 7.29 8.13 38.58
CA ASP A 416 6.63 9.01 37.61
C ASP A 416 7.61 9.39 36.50
N LEU A 417 7.53 8.65 35.40
CA LEU A 417 8.40 8.86 34.26
C LEU A 417 8.04 10.14 33.48
N GLN A 418 6.81 10.65 33.62
CA GLN A 418 6.40 11.88 32.95
C GLN A 418 7.02 13.10 33.64
N ALA A 419 7.02 13.12 34.98
CA ALA A 419 7.73 14.14 35.75
C ALA A 419 9.23 14.11 35.42
N PHE A 420 9.82 12.92 35.41
CA PHE A 420 11.23 12.71 35.06
C PHE A 420 11.57 13.23 33.66
N TYR A 421 10.71 12.97 32.67
CA TYR A 421 10.85 13.52 31.31
C TYR A 421 10.74 15.05 31.28
N LYS A 422 9.79 15.65 32.01
CA LYS A 422 9.62 17.11 32.06
C LYS A 422 10.84 17.79 32.69
N GLU A 423 11.41 17.20 33.74
CA GLU A 423 12.63 17.66 34.38
C GLU A 423 13.84 17.57 33.45
N SER A 424 14.05 16.42 32.80
CA SER A 424 15.14 16.27 31.82
C SER A 424 14.99 17.24 30.65
N LYS A 425 13.75 17.47 30.19
CA LYS A 425 13.46 18.39 29.09
C LYS A 425 13.74 19.84 29.47
N LYS A 426 13.34 20.26 30.67
CA LYS A 426 13.67 21.59 31.21
C LYS A 426 15.18 21.82 31.21
N ARG A 427 15.95 20.84 31.71
CA ARG A 427 17.42 20.91 31.71
C ARG A 427 18.01 20.95 30.30
N PHE A 428 17.47 20.14 29.39
CA PHE A 428 17.89 20.13 27.99
C PHE A 428 17.71 21.49 27.30
N ASP A 429 16.65 22.21 27.64
CA ASP A 429 16.36 23.52 27.05
C ASP A 429 17.12 24.67 27.73
N SER A 430 17.52 24.53 28.99
CA SER A 430 18.15 25.62 29.77
C SER A 430 19.66 25.49 29.99
N ASP A 431 20.23 24.28 29.89
CA ASP A 431 21.65 24.00 30.21
C ASP A 431 22.37 23.43 28.97
N GLU A 432 23.23 24.25 28.36
CA GLU A 432 23.99 23.87 27.16
C GLU A 432 24.94 22.69 27.41
N ALA A 433 25.55 22.60 28.60
CA ALA A 433 26.43 21.50 28.95
C ALA A 433 25.65 20.19 29.10
N PHE A 434 24.46 20.24 29.71
CA PHE A 434 23.56 19.10 29.76
C PHE A 434 23.07 18.70 28.36
N LYS A 435 22.74 19.65 27.50
CA LYS A 435 22.34 19.39 26.12
C LYS A 435 23.42 18.68 25.31
N ALA A 436 24.68 19.10 25.43
CA ALA A 436 25.82 18.44 24.81
C ALA A 436 25.98 17.00 25.32
N ARG A 437 25.90 16.78 26.64
CA ARG A 437 25.92 15.43 27.24
C ARG A 437 24.77 14.55 26.77
N ALA A 438 23.57 15.11 26.63
CA ALA A 438 22.40 14.37 26.14
C ALA A 438 22.60 13.84 24.72
N TYR A 439 23.20 14.63 23.81
CA TYR A 439 23.53 14.15 22.47
C TYR A 439 24.59 13.03 22.51
N ASP A 440 25.63 13.19 23.33
CA ASP A 440 26.66 12.16 23.52
C ASP A 440 26.07 10.85 24.07
N CYS A 441 25.10 10.93 24.99
CA CYS A 441 24.38 9.77 25.49
C CYS A 441 23.62 9.01 24.38
N VAL A 442 23.01 9.71 23.40
CA VAL A 442 22.35 9.06 22.26
C VAL A 442 23.36 8.27 21.44
N VAL A 443 24.52 8.87 21.14
CA VAL A 443 25.57 8.22 20.36
C VAL A 443 26.09 6.98 21.09
N LYS A 444 26.33 7.07 22.39
CA LYS A 444 26.77 5.93 23.21
C LYS A 444 25.74 4.81 23.27
N LEU A 445 24.45 5.16 23.40
CA LEU A 445 23.36 4.19 23.33
C LEU A 445 23.31 3.49 21.96
N GLN A 446 23.42 4.25 20.87
CA GLN A 446 23.44 3.70 19.51
C GLN A 446 24.66 2.81 19.24
N ASN A 447 25.78 3.07 19.91
CA ASN A 447 26.97 2.21 19.85
C ASN A 447 26.90 0.99 20.79
N TYR A 448 25.74 0.73 21.42
CA TYR A 448 25.54 -0.36 22.37
C TYR A 448 26.49 -0.34 23.57
N ASP A 449 26.85 0.85 24.07
CA ASP A 449 27.61 0.97 25.31
C ASP A 449 26.83 0.32 26.48
N PRO A 450 27.41 -0.67 27.20
CA PRO A 450 26.68 -1.46 28.20
C PRO A 450 25.99 -0.63 29.28
N ASP A 451 26.62 0.45 29.76
CA ASP A 451 26.07 1.27 30.85
C ASP A 451 24.87 2.10 30.36
N PHE A 452 24.93 2.57 29.11
CA PHE A 452 23.88 3.37 28.48
C PHE A 452 22.70 2.49 28.05
N VAL A 453 22.97 1.27 27.56
CA VAL A 453 21.94 0.27 27.30
C VAL A 453 21.24 -0.13 28.59
N LYS A 454 21.98 -0.30 29.70
CA LYS A 454 21.37 -0.58 31.01
C LYS A 454 20.51 0.57 31.51
N ALA A 455 20.96 1.82 31.37
CA ALA A 455 20.16 3.01 31.67
C ALA A 455 18.86 3.05 30.86
N TRP A 456 18.96 2.81 29.54
CA TRP A 456 17.82 2.73 28.62
C TRP A 456 16.82 1.64 29.04
N GLN A 457 17.30 0.44 29.35
CA GLN A 457 16.45 -0.68 29.81
C GLN A 457 15.66 -0.31 31.06
N LEU A 458 16.30 0.29 32.07
CA LEU A 458 15.63 0.72 33.30
C LEU A 458 14.50 1.74 33.02
N ILE A 459 14.75 2.69 32.11
CA ILE A 459 13.75 3.68 31.68
C ILE A 459 12.58 3.00 30.96
N CYS A 460 12.88 2.09 30.02
CA CYS A 460 11.86 1.34 29.29
C CYS A 460 11.01 0.47 30.22
N ASP A 461 11.62 -0.19 31.21
CA ASP A 461 10.93 -1.09 32.13
C ASP A 461 9.90 -0.37 33.00
N VAL A 462 10.13 0.90 33.34
CA VAL A 462 9.12 1.73 34.04
C VAL A 462 7.91 1.96 33.13
N SER A 463 8.12 2.38 31.86
CA SER A 463 7.01 2.56 30.91
C SER A 463 6.28 1.25 30.62
N ARG A 464 7.00 0.14 30.46
CA ARG A 464 6.41 -1.19 30.19
C ARG A 464 5.46 -1.62 31.29
N LYS A 465 5.79 -1.34 32.56
CA LYS A 465 4.89 -1.64 33.69
C LYS A 465 3.59 -0.85 33.59
N ASP A 466 3.64 0.43 33.22
CA ASP A 466 2.44 1.24 33.05
C ASP A 466 1.60 0.79 31.86
N PHE A 467 2.23 0.47 30.73
CA PHE A 467 1.54 -0.07 29.56
C PHE A 467 0.89 -1.41 29.86
N SER A 468 1.59 -2.31 30.56
CA SER A 468 1.08 -3.64 30.94
C SER A 468 -0.19 -3.52 31.76
N ARG A 469 -0.26 -2.59 32.72
CA ARG A 469 -1.49 -2.35 33.50
C ARG A 469 -2.70 -1.98 32.63
N ILE A 470 -2.48 -1.25 31.54
CA ILE A 470 -3.54 -0.89 30.60
C ILE A 470 -3.93 -2.11 29.75
N TYR A 471 -2.94 -2.83 29.22
CA TYR A 471 -3.19 -4.03 28.40
C TYR A 471 -3.88 -5.15 29.20
N ASP A 472 -3.46 -5.40 30.44
CA ASP A 472 -4.08 -6.36 31.36
C ASP A 472 -5.55 -5.99 31.62
N ARG A 473 -5.83 -4.70 31.86
CA ARG A 473 -7.18 -4.22 32.10
C ARG A 473 -8.10 -4.35 30.88
N LEU A 474 -7.52 -4.27 29.68
CA LEU A 474 -8.25 -4.43 28.42
C LEU A 474 -8.27 -5.89 27.92
N GLU A 475 -7.61 -6.81 28.65
CA GLU A 475 -7.42 -8.21 28.25
C GLU A 475 -6.78 -8.33 26.86
N ILE A 476 -5.73 -7.55 26.62
CA ILE A 476 -5.02 -7.49 25.33
C ILE A 476 -3.64 -8.11 25.47
N GLU A 477 -3.40 -9.16 24.69
CA GLU A 477 -2.08 -9.73 24.50
C GLU A 477 -1.42 -9.13 23.25
N ILE A 478 -0.20 -8.63 23.40
CA ILE A 478 0.56 -8.01 22.31
C ILE A 478 2.06 -8.24 22.51
N ILE A 479 2.80 -8.47 21.42
CA ILE A 479 4.24 -8.71 21.45
C ILE A 479 4.96 -7.38 21.20
N GLU A 480 5.78 -6.96 22.16
CA GLU A 480 6.62 -5.77 22.01
C GLU A 480 7.70 -5.98 20.95
N ARG A 481 7.76 -5.06 19.97
CA ARG A 481 8.84 -4.95 18.99
C ARG A 481 9.02 -3.50 18.58
N GLY A 482 9.69 -2.74 19.44
CA GLY A 482 9.96 -1.32 19.24
C GLY A 482 10.93 -1.01 18.12
N GLU A 483 11.15 0.29 17.90
CA GLU A 483 12.14 0.84 16.97
C GLU A 483 13.54 0.27 17.21
N SER A 484 13.90 0.03 18.47
CA SER A 484 15.21 -0.49 18.90
C SER A 484 15.57 -1.83 18.24
N PHE A 485 14.57 -2.68 17.98
CA PHE A 485 14.73 -3.98 17.34
C PHE A 485 15.33 -3.86 15.93
N TYR A 486 15.01 -2.78 15.21
CA TYR A 486 15.35 -2.61 13.81
C TYR A 486 16.69 -1.91 13.58
N GLN A 487 17.39 -1.46 14.64
CA GLN A 487 18.60 -0.64 14.52
C GLN A 487 19.67 -1.24 13.60
N LYS A 488 19.95 -2.53 13.74
CA LYS A 488 20.96 -3.21 12.88
C LYS A 488 20.50 -3.30 11.43
N LEU A 489 19.21 -3.57 11.23
CA LEU A 489 18.59 -3.69 9.90
C LEU A 489 18.53 -2.35 9.16
N MET A 490 18.49 -1.23 9.88
CA MET A 490 18.52 0.10 9.27
C MET A 490 19.83 0.38 8.53
N ILE A 491 20.97 -0.15 9.02
CA ILE A 491 22.28 0.04 8.37
C ILE A 491 22.28 -0.63 7.00
N GLU A 492 21.84 -1.89 6.95
CA GLU A 492 21.72 -2.68 5.71
C GLU A 492 20.71 -2.03 4.74
N LEU A 493 19.55 -1.60 5.24
CA LEU A 493 18.52 -0.96 4.42
C LEU A 493 19.01 0.35 3.77
N VAL A 494 19.76 1.17 4.50
CA VAL A 494 20.32 2.41 3.94
C VAL A 494 21.31 2.12 2.81
N GLN A 495 22.16 1.10 2.98
CA GLN A 495 23.10 0.66 1.95
C GLN A 495 22.37 0.15 0.70
N GLU A 496 21.36 -0.72 0.87
CA GLU A 496 20.57 -1.25 -0.24
C GLU A 496 19.85 -0.15 -1.04
N LEU A 497 19.35 0.88 -0.36
CA LEU A 497 18.66 2.00 -1.01
C LEU A 497 19.62 2.89 -1.80
N ASP A 498 20.82 3.12 -1.26
CA ASP A 498 21.87 3.89 -1.93
C ASP A 498 22.37 3.17 -3.18
N GLU A 499 22.60 1.85 -3.10
CA GLU A 499 22.96 1.00 -4.25
C GLU A 499 21.89 1.00 -5.36
N GLN A 500 20.62 1.12 -4.98
CA GLN A 500 19.50 1.24 -5.94
C GLN A 500 19.37 2.64 -6.57
N GLY A 501 20.24 3.59 -6.20
CA GLY A 501 20.16 4.97 -6.67
C GLY A 501 18.90 5.70 -6.20
N LYS A 502 18.30 5.24 -5.09
CA LYS A 502 17.15 5.90 -4.45
C LYS A 502 17.69 6.76 -3.31
N PRO A 503 17.89 8.08 -3.50
CA PRO A 503 18.50 8.92 -2.48
C PRO A 503 17.70 8.90 -1.17
N LEU A 504 18.38 9.10 -0.03
CA LEU A 504 17.85 9.13 1.35
C LEU A 504 16.55 9.95 1.54
N LEU A 505 16.23 10.88 0.63
CA LEU A 505 14.95 11.59 0.61
C LEU A 505 13.74 10.64 0.49
N PHE A 506 13.93 9.48 -0.16
CA PHE A 506 12.91 8.43 -0.28
C PHE A 506 12.66 7.71 1.05
N LEU A 507 13.69 7.56 1.89
CA LEU A 507 13.57 6.99 3.24
C LEU A 507 12.91 7.97 4.21
N PHE A 508 13.24 9.27 4.12
CA PHE A 508 12.55 10.30 4.90
C PHE A 508 11.05 10.33 4.56
N LEU A 509 10.67 10.27 3.28
CA LEU A 509 9.27 10.22 2.85
C LEU A 509 8.56 8.89 3.13
N MET A 510 9.28 7.75 3.10
CA MET A 510 8.71 6.45 3.50
C MET A 510 8.50 6.35 5.01
N LEU A 511 9.49 6.77 5.82
CA LEU A 511 9.37 6.80 7.28
C LEU A 511 8.31 7.82 7.70
N GLN A 512 8.20 8.97 7.03
CA GLN A 512 7.09 9.91 7.28
C GLN A 512 5.74 9.30 6.91
N ARG A 513 5.64 8.50 5.84
CA ARG A 513 4.42 7.75 5.49
C ARG A 513 4.08 6.65 6.49
N ILE A 514 5.08 5.95 7.01
CA ILE A 514 4.89 4.89 8.01
C ILE A 514 4.47 5.54 9.33
N LEU A 515 5.18 6.56 9.82
CA LEU A 515 4.88 7.29 11.06
C LEU A 515 3.59 8.13 10.99
N GLN A 516 3.23 8.72 9.85
CA GLN A 516 1.95 9.43 9.70
C GLN A 516 0.76 8.49 9.54
N SER A 517 0.97 7.25 9.04
CA SER A 517 -0.10 6.25 9.01
C SER A 517 -0.48 5.75 10.40
N THR A 518 0.41 5.85 11.39
CA THR A 518 0.17 5.47 12.79
C THR A 518 -0.39 6.62 13.65
N LEU A 519 -0.26 7.88 13.20
CA LEU A 519 -0.71 9.07 13.94
C LEU A 519 -2.02 9.70 13.42
N LEU A 520 -2.55 9.23 12.28
CA LEU A 520 -3.79 9.72 11.68
C LEU A 520 -4.68 8.57 11.16
N THR A 521 -4.97 7.62 12.04
CA THR A 521 -6.30 7.01 12.13
C THR A 521 -6.73 7.12 13.56
#